data_AF-A0A358AHP3-F1
#
_entry.id   AF-A0A358AHP3-F1
#
_cell.length_a   1.000
_cell.length_b   1.000
_cell.length_c   1.000
_cell.angle_alpha   90.00
_cell.angle_beta   90.00
_cell.angle_gamma   90.00
#
_symmetry.space_group_name_H-M   'P 1'
#
loop_
_entity.id
_entity.type
_entity.pdbx_description
1 polymer ?
#
loop_
_entity_poly.entity_id
_entity_poly.type
_entity_poly.pdbx_seq_one_letter_code
_entity_poly.pdbx_strand_id
1 'polypeptide(L)' 'DHHQYHKGDIEKIVRACRKKNVDTIVTTEKDLTRLPLSEFASDIKILILKINLVITHNEESLFNRVFGLLAG' A
#
# COMPACT_ATOMS: atom_id res chain seq x y z
N ASP A 1 -6.63 -9.20 4.21
CA ASP A 1 -5.25 -9.30 3.69
C ASP A 1 -5.15 -9.56 2.17
N HIS A 2 -6.23 -10.00 1.51
CA HIS A 2 -6.23 -10.30 0.07
C HIS A 2 -7.39 -9.64 -0.67
N HIS A 3 -7.82 -8.45 -0.21
CA HIS A 3 -8.96 -7.77 -0.82
C HIS A 3 -8.60 -7.32 -2.24
N GLN A 4 -9.38 -7.78 -3.22
CA GLN A 4 -9.36 -7.22 -4.57
C GLN A 4 -10.40 -6.11 -4.62
N TYR A 5 -9.95 -4.88 -4.81
CA TYR A 5 -10.84 -3.74 -4.90
C TYR A 5 -11.52 -3.72 -6.25
N HIS A 6 -12.84 -3.80 -6.25
CA HIS A 6 -13.64 -3.62 -7.45
C HIS A 6 -14.19 -2.20 -7.49
N LYS A 7 -14.65 -1.75 -8.67
CA LYS A 7 -15.27 -0.43 -8.85
C LYS A 7 -16.35 -0.11 -7.80
N GLY A 8 -17.23 -1.07 -7.50
CA GLY A 8 -18.27 -0.91 -6.48
C GLY A 8 -17.74 -0.68 -5.06
N ASP A 9 -16.53 -1.16 -4.73
CA ASP A 9 -15.88 -0.86 -3.46
C ASP A 9 -15.37 0.57 -3.45
N ILE A 10 -14.78 1.04 -4.55
CA ILE A 10 -14.31 2.43 -4.68
C ILE A 10 -15.48 3.40 -4.57
N GLU A 11 -16.60 3.11 -5.23
CA GLU A 11 -17.82 3.93 -5.10
C GLU A 11 -18.35 4.02 -3.67
N LYS A 12 -18.24 2.93 -2.89
CA LYS A 12 -18.61 2.95 -1.46
C LYS A 12 -17.64 3.82 -0.67
N ILE A 13 -16.34 3.71 -0.93
CA ILE A 13 -15.29 4.52 -0.28
C ILE A 13 -15.50 6.01 -0.61
N VAL A 14 -15.64 6.37 -1.89
CA VAL A 14 -15.88 7.75 -2.35
C VAL A 14 -17.15 8.34 -1.72
N ARG A 15 -18.24 7.58 -1.67
CA ARG A 15 -19.48 8.01 -0.97
C ARG A 15 -19.24 8.26 0.51
N ALA A 16 -18.49 7.39 1.18
CA ALA A 16 -18.16 7.56 2.58
C ALA A 16 -17.29 8.79 2.84
N CYS A 17 -16.29 9.05 1.97
CA CYS A 17 -15.46 10.25 2.00
C CYS A 17 -16.32 11.53 1.90
N ARG A 18 -17.19 11.62 0.88
CA ARG A 18 -18.10 12.77 0.70
C ARG A 18 -19.05 12.96 1.88
N LYS A 19 -19.66 11.88 2.38
CA LYS A 19 -20.57 11.93 3.53
C LYS A 19 -19.86 12.46 4.79
N LYS A 20 -18.57 12.20 4.93
CA LYS A 20 -17.75 12.63 6.07
C LYS A 20 -16.98 13.93 5.81
N ASN A 21 -17.16 14.55 4.64
CA ASN A 21 -16.40 15.71 4.19
C ASN A 21 -14.87 15.50 4.27
N VAL A 22 -14.42 14.31 3.84
CA VAL A 22 -13.01 13.92 3.78
C VAL A 22 -12.61 13.87 2.31
N ASP A 23 -11.51 14.53 1.98
CA ASP A 23 -10.93 14.59 0.64
C ASP A 23 -9.67 13.72 0.49
N THR A 24 -9.21 13.09 1.57
CA THR A 24 -7.92 12.40 1.61
C THR A 24 -8.06 10.99 2.16
N ILE A 25 -7.51 10.02 1.43
CA ILE A 25 -7.40 8.63 1.85
C ILE A 25 -5.93 8.33 2.08
N VAL A 26 -5.60 7.78 3.25
CA VAL A 26 -4.27 7.25 3.54
C VAL A 26 -4.34 5.73 3.50
N THR A 27 -3.46 5.09 2.72
CA THR A 27 -3.38 3.63 2.59
C THR A 27 -1.93 3.14 2.62
N THR A 28 -1.71 1.84 2.52
CA THR A 28 -0.37 1.22 2.51
C THR A 28 0.13 0.96 1.08
N GLU A 29 1.45 0.82 0.91
CA GLU A 29 2.04 0.40 -0.38
C GLU A 29 1.49 -0.94 -0.86
N LYS A 30 1.19 -1.86 0.09
CA LYS A 30 0.60 -3.16 -0.23
C LYS A 30 -0.74 -3.02 -0.93
N ASP A 31 -1.66 -2.24 -0.35
CA ASP A 31 -3.02 -2.11 -0.90
C ASP A 31 -3.05 -1.26 -2.18
N LEU A 32 -2.10 -0.34 -2.35
CA LEU A 32 -1.94 0.45 -3.57
C LEU A 32 -1.84 -0.42 -4.83
N THR A 33 -1.10 -1.52 -4.76
CA THR A 33 -0.91 -2.44 -5.90
C THR A 33 -2.21 -3.07 -6.40
N ARG A 34 -3.30 -2.97 -5.62
CA ARG A 34 -4.61 -3.58 -5.89
C ARG A 34 -5.73 -2.55 -6.05
N LEU A 35 -5.44 -1.27 -5.85
CA LEU A 35 -6.43 -0.20 -5.93
C LEU A 35 -6.55 0.27 -7.39
N PRO A 36 -7.76 0.25 -7.99
CA PRO A 36 -7.98 0.83 -9.30
C PRO A 36 -8.03 2.36 -9.19
N LEU A 37 -6.85 3.00 -9.19
CA LEU A 37 -6.68 4.45 -8.96
C LEU A 37 -7.50 5.30 -9.94
N SER A 38 -7.71 4.82 -11.17
CA SER A 38 -8.52 5.49 -12.18
C SER A 38 -10.01 5.60 -11.83
N GLU A 39 -10.50 4.80 -10.89
CA GLU A 39 -11.91 4.81 -10.45
C GLU A 39 -12.16 5.81 -9.32
N PHE A 40 -11.10 6.42 -8.77
CA PHE A 40 -11.25 7.46 -7.76
C PHE A 40 -11.63 8.79 -8.39
N ALA A 41 -12.49 9.53 -7.70
CA ALA A 41 -12.89 10.85 -8.14
C ALA A 41 -11.74 11.85 -7.95
N SER A 42 -11.63 12.83 -8.86
CA SER A 42 -10.52 13.80 -8.89
C SER A 42 -10.45 14.71 -7.66
N ASP A 43 -11.54 14.80 -6.89
CA ASP A 43 -11.62 15.51 -5.62
C ASP A 43 -11.01 14.73 -4.44
N ILE A 44 -10.60 13.47 -4.64
CA ILE A 44 -10.02 12.63 -3.59
C ILE A 44 -8.52 12.42 -3.82
N LYS A 45 -7.71 12.83 -2.84
CA LYS A 45 -6.27 12.58 -2.77
C LYS A 45 -6.00 11.22 -2.15
N ILE A 46 -5.11 10.45 -2.75
CA ILE A 46 -4.61 9.20 -2.18
C ILE A 46 -3.16 9.41 -1.74
N LEU A 47 -2.92 9.19 -0.45
CA LEU A 47 -1.60 9.21 0.16
C LEU A 47 -1.19 7.79 0.55
N ILE A 48 0.09 7.51 0.39
CA ILE A 48 0.69 6.22 0.71
C ILE A 48 1.55 6.37 1.96
N LEU A 49 1.24 5.58 2.98
CA LEU A 49 2.11 5.42 4.13
C LEU A 49 3.25 4.48 3.75
N LYS A 50 4.43 5.07 3.53
CA LYS A 50 5.66 4.33 3.29
C LYS A 50 6.29 3.90 4.61
N ILE A 51 6.60 2.62 4.73
CA ILE A 51 7.29 2.06 5.90
C ILE A 51 8.75 1.82 5.52
N ASN A 52 9.68 2.44 6.24
CA ASN A 52 11.10 2.20 6.06
C ASN A 52 11.55 1.14 7.08
N LEU A 53 11.99 -0.01 6.58
CA LEU A 53 12.58 -1.08 7.40
C LEU A 53 14.09 -1.03 7.28
N VAL A 54 14.78 -1.07 8.41
CA VAL A 54 16.24 -1.05 8.49
C VAL A 54 16.70 -2.21 9.35
N ILE A 55 17.66 -2.98 8.86
CA ILE A 55 18.34 -3.99 9.68
C ILE A 55 19.38 -3.25 10.52
N THR A 56 19.14 -3.15 11.82
CA THR A 56 19.98 -2.32 12.69
C THR A 56 21.29 -3.00 13.10
N HIS A 57 21.39 -4.34 12.95
CA HIS A 57 22.54 -5.13 13.35
C HIS A 57 22.74 -6.33 12.41
N ASN A 58 24.00 -6.70 12.15
CA ASN A 58 24.38 -7.90 11.41
C ASN A 58 23.80 -8.01 9.98
N GLU A 59 23.50 -6.89 9.32
CA GLU A 59 22.96 -6.85 7.95
C GLU A 59 23.86 -7.62 6.96
N GLU A 60 25.15 -7.33 6.94
CA GLU A 60 26.12 -7.99 6.06
C GLU A 60 26.21 -9.51 6.32
N SER A 61 26.21 -9.92 7.60
CA SER A 61 26.22 -11.34 7.97
C SER A 61 24.95 -12.07 7.51
N LEU A 62 23.78 -11.42 7.62
CA LEU A 62 22.53 -11.96 7.10
C LEU A 62 22.61 -12.15 5.58
N PHE A 63 23.07 -11.13 4.85
CA PHE A 63 23.21 -11.22 3.40
C PHE A 63 24.18 -12.32 2.98
N ASN A 64 25.37 -12.40 3.60
CA ASN A 64 26.35 -13.44 3.30
C ASN A 64 25.80 -14.85 3.54
N ARG A 65 25.01 -15.05 4.60
CA ARG A 65 24.35 -16.33 4.87
C ARG A 65 23.28 -16.67 3.84
N VAL A 66 22.45 -15.71 3.45
CA VAL A 66 21.39 -15.93 2.46
C VAL A 66 21.99 -16.20 1.08
N PHE A 67 22.96 -15.40 0.64
CA PHE A 67 23.60 -15.60 -0.66
C PHE A 67 24.42 -16.88 -0.73
N GLY A 68 25.10 -17.26 0.36
CA GLY A 68 25.81 -18.53 0.43
C GLY A 68 24.89 -19.75 0.28
N LEU A 69 23.63 -19.66 0.69
CA LEU A 69 22.63 -20.73 0.52
C LEU A 69 21.97 -20.75 -0.85
N LEU A 70 21.92 -19.62 -1.56
CA LEU A 70 21.29 -19.51 -2.88
C LEU A 70 22.26 -19.73 -4.04
N ALA A 71 23.58 -19.65 -3.79
CA ALA A 71 24.63 -19.79 -4.80
C ALA A 71 25.18 -21.23 -4.93
N GLY A 72 24.61 -22.21 -4.21
CA GLY A 72 24.92 -23.65 -4.33
C GLY A 72 23.76 -24.42 -4.90
#